data_AF-A0A2G9LME9-F1
#
_entry.id   AF-A0A2G9LME9-F1
#
_cell.length_a   1.000
_cell.length_b   1.000
_cell.length_c   1.000
_cell.angle_alpha   90.00
_cell.angle_beta   90.00
_cell.angle_gamma   90.00
#
_symmetry.space_group_name_H-M   'P 1'
#
loop_
_entity.id
_entity.type
_entity.pdbx_description
1 polymer ?
#
loop_
_entity_poly.entity_id
_entity_poly.type
_entity_poly.pdbx_seq_one_letter_code
_entity_poly.pdbx_strand_id
1 'polypeptide(L)'
;MGVDLRDIVKPNIIQISELWNKVIAIDAFNAIYQFLSIIRQSDGTSLKDSHGNITSHLSGLFYRTIKQMKFGIKPVYIFDGKPIELKFKTLEKRSNVKEAAKNKWNEAIKEGNLEDARKFAKRTSTLTIEMVAESKNLLTAMGIPCVQAINEGEALCAHICKKGDAYAAATQDYDALLFGAPIVVRNLTFTEDKELEMLNLADVLKNLGISREQLIDIGILVGTDFNDGVKGIGPKTALKMVKSGKFPAEKFNFDIDEIRKIFTNPDVSDEYYIEFTKYDQDEIFKILCDEHDFSRERVKNGMDELKHAKEESMQKGLSAWF
;
A
#
# COMPACT_ATOMS: atom_id res chain seq x y z
N MET A 1 4.39 3.73 -8.62
CA MET A 1 5.53 4.30 -7.87
C MET A 1 5.10 5.72 -7.68
N GLY A 2 4.53 6.00 -6.50
CA GLY A 2 3.91 7.29 -6.22
C GLY A 2 4.93 8.41 -6.17
N VAL A 3 4.45 9.61 -5.87
CA VAL A 3 5.30 10.80 -5.74
C VAL A 3 6.40 10.61 -4.69
N ASP A 4 7.65 10.96 -5.01
CA ASP A 4 8.75 10.93 -4.03
C ASP A 4 8.87 12.29 -3.33
N LEU A 5 8.43 12.40 -2.08
CA LEU A 5 8.50 13.63 -1.27
C LEU A 5 9.48 13.52 -0.08
N ARG A 6 10.28 12.45 -0.04
CA ARG A 6 11.11 12.05 1.11
C ARG A 6 12.12 13.11 1.56
N ASP A 7 12.52 13.97 0.63
CA ASP A 7 13.50 15.04 0.84
C ASP A 7 12.94 16.25 1.59
N ILE A 8 11.61 16.40 1.65
CA ILE A 8 10.93 17.54 2.27
C ILE A 8 9.93 17.10 3.35
N VAL A 9 9.41 15.88 3.26
CA VAL A 9 8.49 15.29 4.23
C VAL A 9 9.28 14.40 5.19
N LYS A 10 9.26 14.73 6.48
CA LYS A 10 9.92 13.95 7.53
C LYS A 10 8.90 13.24 8.41
N PRO A 11 8.96 11.90 8.56
CA PRO A 11 8.09 11.16 9.47
C PRO A 11 8.55 11.25 10.92
N ASN A 12 7.61 11.06 11.83
CA ASN A 12 7.89 10.73 13.22
C ASN A 12 8.00 9.21 13.35
N ILE A 13 8.97 8.74 14.12
CA ILE A 13 9.08 7.32 14.45
C ILE A 13 8.13 6.99 15.60
N ILE A 14 7.33 5.95 15.43
CA ILE A 14 6.34 5.51 16.42
C ILE A 14 6.55 4.04 16.81
N GLN A 15 6.01 3.67 17.96
CA GLN A 15 5.89 2.27 18.38
C GLN A 15 4.57 1.67 17.89
N ILE A 16 4.57 0.36 17.60
CA ILE A 16 3.36 -0.32 17.12
C ILE A 16 2.21 -0.28 18.14
N SER A 17 2.53 -0.17 19.43
CA SER A 17 1.56 -0.02 20.51
C SER A 17 0.75 1.28 20.43
N GLU A 18 1.26 2.32 19.77
CA GLU A 18 0.52 3.57 19.53
C GLU A 18 -0.66 3.38 18.58
N LEU A 19 -0.68 2.28 17.82
CA LEU A 19 -1.77 1.89 16.92
C LEU A 19 -2.75 0.90 17.58
N TRP A 20 -2.62 0.64 18.89
CA TRP A 20 -3.50 -0.25 19.62
C TRP A 20 -4.97 0.20 19.51
N ASN A 21 -5.85 -0.75 19.18
CA ASN A 21 -7.29 -0.56 19.01
C ASN A 21 -7.67 0.46 17.90
N LYS A 22 -6.73 0.82 17.02
CA LYS A 22 -7.00 1.71 15.89
C LYS A 22 -7.42 0.91 14.65
N VAL A 23 -8.44 1.40 13.96
CA VAL A 23 -8.77 0.96 12.60
C VAL A 23 -7.78 1.60 11.63
N ILE A 24 -7.13 0.79 10.80
CA ILE A 24 -6.10 1.26 9.87
C ILE A 24 -6.50 0.85 8.45
N ALA A 25 -6.66 1.84 7.57
CA ALA A 25 -7.02 1.63 6.18
C ALA A 25 -5.75 1.35 5.36
N ILE A 26 -5.53 0.09 5.01
CA ILE A 26 -4.34 -0.38 4.32
C ILE A 26 -4.60 -0.36 2.82
N ASP A 27 -3.76 0.32 2.05
CA ASP A 27 -3.74 0.17 0.60
C ASP A 27 -3.31 -1.26 0.25
N ALA A 28 -4.25 -2.04 -0.28
CA ALA A 28 -4.06 -3.45 -0.57
C ALA A 28 -3.06 -3.67 -1.71
N PHE A 29 -3.09 -2.85 -2.77
CA PHE A 29 -2.19 -3.00 -3.90
C PHE A 29 -0.76 -2.68 -3.46
N ASN A 30 -0.56 -1.58 -2.73
CA ASN A 30 0.73 -1.22 -2.15
C ASN A 30 1.26 -2.32 -1.21
N ALA A 31 0.41 -2.86 -0.32
CA ALA A 31 0.77 -3.96 0.58
C ALA A 31 1.17 -5.24 -0.19
N ILE A 32 0.38 -5.65 -1.17
CA ILE A 32 0.65 -6.86 -1.97
C ILE A 32 1.94 -6.70 -2.77
N TYR A 33 2.17 -5.55 -3.41
CA TYR A 33 3.43 -5.28 -4.11
C TYR A 33 4.64 -5.36 -3.18
N GLN A 34 4.52 -4.87 -1.95
CA GLN A 34 5.57 -5.02 -0.95
C GLN A 34 5.81 -6.50 -0.61
N PHE A 35 4.75 -7.29 -0.40
CA PHE A 35 4.90 -8.72 -0.12
C PHE A 35 5.60 -9.47 -1.25
N LEU A 36 5.25 -9.18 -2.51
CA LEU A 36 5.93 -9.75 -3.68
C LEU A 36 7.40 -9.35 -3.79
N SER A 37 7.75 -8.15 -3.31
CA SER A 37 9.12 -7.65 -3.32
C SER A 37 9.97 -8.24 -2.19
N ILE A 38 9.39 -8.38 -1.00
CA ILE A 38 10.10 -8.71 0.25
C ILE A 38 10.08 -10.21 0.54
N ILE A 39 8.94 -10.88 0.37
CA ILE A 39 8.75 -12.30 0.72
C ILE A 39 9.22 -13.15 -0.45
N ARG A 40 10.44 -13.66 -0.33
CA ARG A 40 11.15 -14.40 -1.37
C ARG A 40 11.84 -15.62 -0.77
N GLN A 41 12.17 -16.58 -1.62
CA GLN A 41 13.04 -17.68 -1.25
C GLN A 41 14.48 -17.17 -0.99
N SER A 42 15.32 -18.00 -0.37
CA SER A 42 16.71 -17.66 -0.03
C SER A 42 17.57 -17.33 -1.25
N ASP A 43 17.24 -17.87 -2.42
CA ASP A 43 17.89 -17.55 -3.68
C ASP A 43 17.48 -16.17 -4.25
N GLY A 44 16.39 -15.57 -3.74
CA GLY A 44 15.82 -14.30 -4.17
C GLY A 44 14.68 -14.43 -5.19
N THR A 45 14.29 -15.65 -5.56
CA THR A 45 13.10 -15.90 -6.37
C THR A 45 11.82 -15.69 -5.54
N SER A 46 10.70 -15.45 -6.20
CA SER A 46 9.40 -15.31 -5.51
C SER A 46 9.02 -16.63 -4.82
N LEU A 47 8.30 -16.53 -3.70
CA LEU A 47 7.71 -17.70 -3.07
C LEU A 47 6.65 -18.29 -4.03
N LYS A 48 6.65 -19.61 -4.21
CA LYS A 48 5.78 -20.31 -5.16
C LYS A 48 5.26 -21.62 -4.60
N ASP A 49 4.13 -22.08 -5.12
CA ASP A 49 3.60 -23.43 -4.92
C ASP A 49 4.24 -24.44 -5.91
N SER A 50 3.82 -25.71 -5.82
CA SER A 50 4.30 -26.80 -6.69
C SER A 50 3.93 -26.62 -8.17
N HIS A 51 2.88 -25.86 -8.47
CA HIS A 51 2.44 -25.53 -9.82
C HIS A 51 3.19 -24.31 -10.40
N GLY A 52 4.02 -23.64 -9.59
CA GLY A 52 4.81 -22.48 -9.98
C GLY A 52 4.08 -21.15 -9.87
N ASN A 53 2.88 -21.12 -9.29
CA ASN A 53 2.15 -19.88 -9.01
C ASN A 53 2.86 -19.12 -7.88
N ILE A 54 2.89 -17.79 -7.97
CA ILE A 54 3.51 -16.96 -6.93
C ILE A 54 2.57 -16.90 -5.72
N THR A 55 3.07 -17.14 -4.52
CA THR A 55 2.26 -17.19 -3.27
C THR A 55 2.74 -16.19 -2.21
N SER A 56 3.70 -15.34 -2.55
CA SER A 56 4.24 -14.31 -1.63
C SER A 56 3.16 -13.37 -1.09
N HIS A 57 2.14 -13.03 -1.91
CA HIS A 57 1.02 -12.17 -1.51
C HIS A 57 0.18 -12.82 -0.40
N LEU A 58 -0.16 -14.11 -0.55
CA LEU A 58 -0.93 -14.87 0.44
C LEU A 58 -0.17 -15.01 1.76
N SER A 59 1.12 -15.35 1.68
CA SER A 59 1.98 -15.42 2.86
C SER A 59 2.04 -14.09 3.61
N GLY A 60 2.24 -13.00 2.88
CA GLY A 60 2.26 -11.66 3.45
C GLY A 60 0.94 -11.28 4.09
N LEU A 61 -0.17 -11.44 3.37
CA LEU A 61 -1.51 -11.13 3.85
C LEU A 61 -1.86 -11.94 5.09
N PHE A 62 -1.60 -13.25 5.11
CA PHE A 62 -1.90 -14.08 6.27
C PHE A 62 -1.08 -13.67 7.49
N TYR A 63 0.25 -13.80 7.42
CA TYR A 63 1.10 -13.64 8.61
C TYR A 63 1.24 -12.19 9.06
N ARG A 64 1.23 -11.21 8.15
CA ARG A 64 1.36 -9.78 8.54
C ARG A 64 0.07 -9.25 9.13
N THR A 65 -1.07 -9.64 8.60
CA THR A 65 -2.37 -9.24 9.16
C THR A 65 -2.55 -9.82 10.56
N ILE A 66 -2.23 -11.11 10.76
CA ILE A 66 -2.27 -11.74 12.09
C ILE A 66 -1.38 -10.98 13.07
N LYS A 67 -0.15 -10.65 12.66
CA LYS A 67 0.77 -9.87 13.49
C LYS A 67 0.19 -8.50 13.86
N GLN A 68 -0.37 -7.77 12.90
CA GLN A 68 -1.03 -6.48 13.17
C GLN A 68 -2.16 -6.62 14.20
N MET A 69 -3.02 -7.63 14.02
CA MET A 69 -4.13 -7.89 14.94
C MET A 69 -3.67 -8.28 16.35
N LYS A 70 -2.56 -9.02 16.46
CA LYS A 70 -1.93 -9.35 17.75
C LYS A 70 -1.48 -8.10 18.52
N PHE A 71 -1.11 -7.03 17.81
CA PHE A 71 -0.85 -5.72 18.39
C PHE A 71 -2.11 -4.84 18.52
N GLY A 72 -3.31 -5.43 18.41
CA GLY A 72 -4.59 -4.75 18.58
C GLY A 72 -4.98 -3.83 17.43
N ILE A 73 -4.25 -3.85 16.32
CA ILE A 73 -4.62 -3.09 15.12
C ILE A 73 -5.83 -3.77 14.47
N LYS A 74 -6.76 -2.97 13.96
CA LYS A 74 -7.94 -3.43 13.21
C LYS A 74 -7.75 -3.09 11.72
N PRO A 75 -7.13 -3.98 10.94
CA PRO A 75 -6.82 -3.69 9.54
C PRO A 75 -8.07 -3.77 8.66
N VAL A 76 -8.24 -2.78 7.78
CA VAL A 76 -9.20 -2.83 6.68
C VAL A 76 -8.44 -2.64 5.38
N TYR A 77 -8.58 -3.58 4.45
CA TYR A 77 -7.87 -3.55 3.18
C TYR A 77 -8.69 -2.85 2.10
N ILE A 78 -8.13 -1.81 1.50
CA ILE A 78 -8.76 -1.03 0.44
C ILE A 78 -8.12 -1.41 -0.90
N PHE A 79 -8.93 -1.96 -1.81
CA PHE A 79 -8.50 -2.37 -3.14
C PHE A 79 -8.82 -1.31 -4.18
N ASP A 80 -7.89 -1.10 -5.12
CA ASP A 80 -8.10 -0.24 -6.29
C ASP A 80 -9.27 -0.73 -7.13
N GLY A 81 -10.03 0.22 -7.67
CA GLY A 81 -11.08 0.02 -8.67
C GLY A 81 -10.57 0.19 -10.08
N LYS A 82 -11.42 0.77 -10.94
CA LYS A 82 -11.06 1.01 -12.34
C LYS A 82 -10.04 2.17 -12.39
N PRO A 83 -8.86 2.02 -12.99
CA PRO A 83 -7.92 3.14 -13.12
C PRO A 83 -8.52 4.31 -13.91
N ILE A 84 -8.08 5.54 -13.62
CA ILE A 84 -8.45 6.75 -14.38
C ILE A 84 -7.66 6.78 -15.71
N GLU A 85 -8.26 7.29 -16.79
CA GLU A 85 -7.65 7.38 -18.14
C GLU A 85 -6.22 7.97 -18.15
N LEU A 86 -5.96 9.03 -17.38
CA LEU A 86 -4.64 9.63 -17.28
C LEU A 86 -3.58 8.67 -16.73
N LYS A 87 -3.98 7.76 -15.81
CA LYS A 87 -3.09 6.71 -15.28
C LYS A 87 -2.78 5.64 -16.34
N PHE A 88 -3.67 5.38 -17.31
CA PHE A 88 -3.43 4.38 -18.38
C PHE A 88 -2.22 4.74 -19.25
N LYS A 89 -2.05 6.00 -19.62
CA LYS A 89 -0.89 6.46 -20.42
C LYS A 89 0.44 6.23 -19.68
N THR A 90 0.43 6.39 -18.36
CA THR A 90 1.59 6.11 -17.49
C THR A 90 1.80 4.60 -17.29
N LEU A 91 0.71 3.83 -17.12
CA LEU A 91 0.76 2.37 -16.96
C LEU A 91 1.30 1.67 -18.22
N GLU A 92 0.94 2.12 -19.41
CA GLU A 92 1.43 1.58 -20.68
C GLU A 92 2.96 1.77 -20.83
N LYS A 93 3.46 2.98 -20.54
CA LYS A 93 4.91 3.25 -20.47
C LYS A 93 5.60 2.35 -19.44
N ARG A 94 4.98 2.10 -18.29
CA ARG A 94 5.51 1.22 -17.24
C ARG A 94 5.53 -0.25 -17.66
N SER A 95 4.56 -0.71 -18.45
CA SER A 95 4.55 -2.06 -19.02
C SER A 95 5.80 -2.32 -19.85
N ASN A 96 6.16 -1.37 -20.73
CA ASN A 96 7.36 -1.47 -21.58
C ASN A 96 8.66 -1.49 -20.76
N VAL A 97 8.72 -0.71 -19.66
CA VAL A 97 9.87 -0.73 -18.74
C VAL A 97 9.96 -2.06 -17.97
N LYS A 98 8.81 -2.63 -17.57
CA LYS A 98 8.75 -3.94 -16.90
C LYS A 98 9.16 -5.07 -17.84
N GLU A 99 8.75 -5.03 -19.11
CA GLU A 99 9.16 -6.00 -20.13
C GLU A 99 10.67 -5.93 -20.36
N ALA A 100 11.23 -4.73 -20.49
CA ALA A 100 12.68 -4.53 -20.57
C ALA A 100 13.43 -5.04 -19.32
N ALA A 101 12.85 -4.86 -18.12
CA ALA A 101 13.41 -5.40 -16.88
C ALA A 101 13.32 -6.93 -16.80
N LYS A 102 12.27 -7.54 -17.37
CA LYS A 102 12.10 -9.00 -17.47
C LYS A 102 13.12 -9.62 -18.42
N ASN A 103 13.39 -8.96 -19.53
CA ASN A 103 14.43 -9.38 -20.48
C ASN A 103 15.82 -9.32 -19.83
N LYS A 104 16.15 -8.20 -19.16
CA LYS A 104 17.40 -8.05 -18.40
C LYS A 104 17.53 -9.04 -17.24
N TRP A 105 16.42 -9.41 -16.60
CA TRP A 105 16.40 -10.44 -15.57
C TRP A 105 16.78 -11.82 -16.15
N ASN A 106 16.16 -12.20 -17.27
CA ASN A 106 16.45 -13.47 -17.95
C ASN A 106 17.90 -13.53 -18.45
N GLU A 107 18.46 -12.41 -18.92
CA GLU A 107 19.88 -12.30 -19.31
C GLU A 107 20.80 -12.44 -18.10
N ALA A 108 20.55 -11.72 -17.00
CA ALA A 108 21.37 -11.82 -15.78
C ALA A 108 21.37 -13.23 -15.16
N ILE A 109 20.25 -13.97 -15.25
CA ILE A 109 20.17 -15.38 -14.85
C ILE A 109 21.05 -16.25 -15.75
N LYS A 110 21.03 -16.04 -17.08
CA LYS A 110 21.86 -16.80 -18.04
C LYS A 110 23.36 -16.53 -17.86
N GLU A 111 23.72 -15.32 -17.44
CA GLU A 111 25.11 -14.90 -17.20
C GLU A 111 25.63 -15.26 -15.80
N GLY A 112 24.78 -15.83 -14.92
CA GLY A 112 25.17 -16.23 -13.56
C GLY A 112 25.38 -15.07 -12.59
N ASN A 113 24.98 -13.85 -12.95
CA ASN A 113 25.08 -12.66 -12.10
C ASN A 113 23.89 -12.58 -11.14
N LEU A 114 24.02 -13.25 -9.99
CA LEU A 114 22.96 -13.40 -9.00
C LEU A 114 22.54 -12.08 -8.33
N GLU A 115 23.42 -11.08 -8.20
CA GLU A 115 23.07 -9.77 -7.63
C GLU A 115 22.18 -8.95 -8.56
N ASP A 116 22.54 -8.86 -9.84
CA ASP A 116 21.72 -8.17 -10.83
C ASP A 116 20.42 -8.93 -11.13
N ALA A 117 20.46 -10.27 -11.15
CA ALA A 117 19.26 -11.09 -11.23
C ALA A 117 18.29 -10.80 -10.07
N ARG A 118 18.78 -10.68 -8.82
CA ARG A 118 17.94 -10.28 -7.67
C ARG A 118 17.37 -8.87 -7.81
N LYS A 119 18.15 -7.92 -8.34
CA LYS A 119 17.74 -6.53 -8.56
C LYS A 119 16.65 -6.42 -9.63
N PHE A 120 16.78 -7.17 -10.73
CA PHE A 120 15.79 -7.18 -11.80
C PHE A 120 14.54 -8.02 -11.42
N ALA A 121 14.69 -9.11 -10.66
CA ALA A 121 13.58 -9.91 -10.13
C ALA A 121 12.61 -9.11 -9.25
N LYS A 122 13.14 -8.17 -8.45
CA LYS A 122 12.31 -7.25 -7.66
C LYS A 122 11.48 -6.31 -8.54
N ARG A 123 12.00 -5.93 -9.71
CA ARG A 123 11.36 -5.00 -10.65
C ARG A 123 10.35 -5.66 -11.59
N THR A 124 10.36 -6.99 -11.71
CA THR A 124 9.45 -7.76 -12.59
C THR A 124 8.19 -8.24 -11.89
N SER A 125 8.07 -8.06 -10.57
CA SER A 125 6.90 -8.50 -9.80
C SER A 125 5.64 -7.79 -10.32
N THR A 126 4.71 -8.58 -10.85
CA THR A 126 3.46 -8.11 -11.45
C THR A 126 2.31 -8.67 -10.66
N LEU A 127 1.40 -7.80 -10.24
CA LEU A 127 0.15 -8.19 -9.59
C LEU A 127 -0.84 -8.57 -10.69
N THR A 128 -1.35 -9.80 -10.65
CA THR A 128 -2.36 -10.27 -11.61
C THR A 128 -3.77 -10.16 -11.02
N ILE A 129 -4.79 -10.28 -11.87
CA ILE A 129 -6.20 -10.23 -11.44
C ILE A 129 -6.51 -11.42 -10.52
N GLU A 130 -5.95 -12.58 -10.83
CA GLU A 130 -6.07 -13.81 -10.04
C GLU A 130 -5.50 -13.60 -8.63
N MET A 131 -4.30 -13.03 -8.53
CA MET A 131 -3.68 -12.73 -7.23
C MET A 131 -4.52 -11.74 -6.40
N VAL A 132 -5.16 -10.76 -7.04
CA VAL A 132 -6.08 -9.83 -6.36
C VAL A 132 -7.31 -10.58 -5.84
N ALA A 133 -7.88 -11.48 -6.65
CA ALA A 133 -9.02 -12.30 -6.25
C ALA A 133 -8.66 -13.24 -5.09
N GLU A 134 -7.56 -13.97 -5.18
CA GLU A 134 -7.05 -14.85 -4.11
C GLU A 134 -6.78 -14.04 -2.82
N SER A 135 -6.20 -12.84 -2.94
CA SER A 135 -5.96 -11.94 -1.82
C SER A 135 -7.26 -11.59 -1.09
N LYS A 136 -8.31 -11.22 -1.83
CA LYS A 136 -9.63 -10.91 -1.28
C LYS A 136 -10.28 -12.14 -0.64
N ASN A 137 -10.19 -13.30 -1.29
CA ASN A 137 -10.74 -14.55 -0.77
C ASN A 137 -10.08 -14.91 0.57
N LEU A 138 -8.75 -14.84 0.65
CA LEU A 138 -8.01 -15.12 1.89
C LEU A 138 -8.38 -14.14 3.00
N LEU A 139 -8.39 -12.83 2.73
CA LEU A 139 -8.76 -11.81 3.73
C LEU A 139 -10.21 -12.00 4.21
N THR A 140 -11.13 -12.33 3.30
CA THR A 140 -12.53 -12.63 3.63
C THR A 140 -12.62 -13.86 4.52
N ALA A 141 -11.90 -14.94 4.19
CA ALA A 141 -11.84 -16.15 5.01
C ALA A 141 -11.22 -15.86 6.40
N MET A 142 -10.28 -14.92 6.52
CA MET A 142 -9.75 -14.45 7.80
C MET A 142 -10.75 -13.56 8.59
N GLY A 143 -11.87 -13.18 7.97
CA GLY A 143 -12.86 -12.26 8.52
C GLY A 143 -12.36 -10.82 8.61
N ILE A 144 -11.54 -10.41 7.64
CA ILE A 144 -10.95 -9.06 7.54
C ILE A 144 -11.70 -8.27 6.46
N PRO A 145 -12.19 -7.06 6.78
CA PRO A 145 -12.96 -6.28 5.82
C PRO A 145 -12.09 -5.86 4.63
N CYS A 146 -12.64 -6.09 3.44
CA CYS A 146 -12.08 -5.66 2.17
C CYS A 146 -13.06 -4.67 1.52
N VAL A 147 -12.60 -3.47 1.22
CA VAL A 147 -13.41 -2.43 0.57
C VAL A 147 -12.89 -2.16 -0.82
N GLN A 148 -13.80 -2.02 -1.78
CA GLN A 148 -13.50 -1.74 -3.18
C GLN A 148 -13.61 -0.23 -3.44
N ALA A 149 -12.53 0.40 -3.87
CA ALA A 149 -12.57 1.79 -4.34
C ALA A 149 -13.21 1.89 -5.73
N ILE A 150 -13.73 3.07 -6.09
CA ILE A 150 -14.18 3.37 -7.46
C ILE A 150 -12.97 3.43 -8.40
N ASN A 151 -11.94 4.19 -8.00
CA ASN A 151 -10.68 4.32 -8.73
C ASN A 151 -9.47 3.96 -7.86
N GLU A 152 -8.94 4.90 -7.09
CA GLU A 152 -7.69 4.75 -6.36
C GLU A 152 -7.95 4.34 -4.91
N GLY A 153 -7.29 3.27 -4.45
CA GLY A 153 -7.37 2.79 -3.08
C GLY A 153 -6.89 3.83 -2.08
N GLU A 154 -5.78 4.53 -2.35
CA GLU A 154 -5.26 5.58 -1.47
C GLU A 154 -6.21 6.78 -1.31
N ALA A 155 -6.98 7.10 -2.36
CA ALA A 155 -8.01 8.14 -2.28
C ALA A 155 -9.13 7.73 -1.33
N LEU A 156 -9.59 6.48 -1.41
CA LEU A 156 -10.59 5.95 -0.48
C LEU A 156 -10.03 5.78 0.94
N CYS A 157 -8.77 5.34 1.11
CA CYS A 157 -8.10 5.34 2.41
C CYS A 157 -8.13 6.74 3.04
N ALA A 158 -7.75 7.77 2.29
CA ALA A 158 -7.78 9.15 2.75
C ALA A 158 -9.20 9.61 3.11
N HIS A 159 -10.20 9.25 2.31
CA HIS A 159 -11.61 9.56 2.56
C HIS A 159 -12.12 8.97 3.87
N ILE A 160 -11.96 7.65 4.06
CA ILE A 160 -12.37 6.93 5.27
C ILE A 160 -11.68 7.52 6.51
N CYS A 161 -10.40 7.89 6.40
CA CYS A 161 -9.67 8.53 7.49
C CYS A 161 -10.17 9.95 7.81
N LYS A 162 -10.49 10.76 6.79
CA LYS A 162 -11.06 12.10 6.97
C LYS A 162 -12.43 12.06 7.65
N LYS A 163 -13.24 11.04 7.34
CA LYS A 163 -14.56 10.83 7.94
C LYS A 163 -14.49 10.33 9.40
N GLY A 164 -13.35 9.75 9.80
CA GLY A 164 -13.13 9.22 11.15
C GLY A 164 -13.45 7.72 11.29
N ASP A 165 -13.82 7.06 10.20
CA ASP A 165 -14.12 5.61 10.17
C ASP A 165 -12.82 4.76 10.25
N ALA A 166 -11.66 5.37 9.93
CA ALA A 166 -10.33 4.84 10.19
C ALA A 166 -9.41 5.91 10.79
N TYR A 167 -8.42 5.48 11.59
CA TYR A 167 -7.47 6.38 12.24
C TYR A 167 -6.38 6.90 11.28
N ALA A 168 -5.86 6.02 10.42
CA ALA A 168 -4.78 6.35 9.50
C ALA A 168 -4.83 5.49 8.24
N ALA A 169 -4.30 6.03 7.15
CA ALA A 169 -4.02 5.29 5.93
C ALA A 169 -2.64 4.62 6.05
N ALA A 170 -2.51 3.35 5.66
CA ALA A 170 -1.23 2.66 5.62
C ALA A 170 -0.79 2.39 4.18
N THR A 171 0.31 3.03 3.79
CA THR A 171 0.88 2.98 2.44
C THR A 171 2.35 3.37 2.50
N GLN A 172 3.16 2.95 1.53
CA GLN A 172 4.53 3.47 1.32
C GLN A 172 4.59 4.65 0.38
N ASP A 173 3.52 4.95 -0.33
CA ASP A 173 3.45 6.09 -1.24
C ASP A 173 3.04 7.35 -0.46
N TYR A 174 3.38 8.52 -1.01
CA TYR A 174 3.01 9.81 -0.40
C TYR A 174 1.69 10.35 -0.96
N ASP A 175 1.08 9.66 -1.94
CA ASP A 175 -0.13 10.10 -2.63
C ASP A 175 -1.33 10.19 -1.67
N ALA A 176 -1.38 9.34 -0.63
CA ALA A 176 -2.36 9.47 0.45
C ALA A 176 -2.36 10.87 1.13
N LEU A 177 -1.20 11.54 1.27
CA LEU A 177 -1.14 12.92 1.78
C LEU A 177 -1.75 13.91 0.78
N LEU A 178 -1.53 13.69 -0.52
CA LEU A 178 -2.10 14.53 -1.58
C LEU A 178 -3.63 14.41 -1.60
N PHE A 179 -4.16 13.19 -1.47
CA PHE A 179 -5.60 12.93 -1.30
C PHE A 179 -6.16 13.46 0.04
N GLY A 180 -5.30 13.89 0.95
CA GLY A 180 -5.67 14.55 2.19
C GLY A 180 -5.88 13.61 3.38
N ALA A 181 -5.23 12.44 3.40
CA ALA A 181 -5.22 11.58 4.58
C ALA A 181 -4.64 12.36 5.78
N PRO A 182 -5.36 12.48 6.91
CA PRO A 182 -4.88 13.24 8.07
C PRO A 182 -3.62 12.61 8.67
N ILE A 183 -3.58 11.27 8.71
CA ILE A 183 -2.46 10.48 9.22
C ILE A 183 -2.13 9.39 8.20
N VAL A 184 -0.85 9.26 7.85
CA VAL A 184 -0.31 8.18 7.04
C VAL A 184 0.71 7.40 7.86
N VAL A 185 0.56 6.08 7.92
CA VAL A 185 1.50 5.16 8.56
C VAL A 185 2.26 4.40 7.47
N ARG A 186 3.59 4.51 7.49
CA ARG A 186 4.47 3.78 6.59
C ARG A 186 5.16 2.65 7.34
N ASN A 187 5.83 1.77 6.60
CA ASN A 187 6.46 0.54 7.09
C ASN A 187 5.55 -0.50 7.81
N LEU A 188 4.22 -0.33 7.87
CA LEU A 188 3.31 -1.24 8.60
C LEU A 188 3.35 -2.71 8.13
N THR A 189 3.64 -2.94 6.86
CA THR A 189 3.67 -4.25 6.20
C THR A 189 5.07 -4.89 6.17
N PHE A 190 6.11 -4.20 6.68
CA PHE A 190 7.49 -4.69 6.68
C PHE A 190 7.79 -5.64 7.86
N THR A 191 8.99 -6.22 7.83
CA THR A 191 9.61 -6.95 8.95
C THR A 191 10.07 -6.00 10.07
N GLU A 192 10.48 -6.58 11.20
CA GLU A 192 10.87 -5.86 12.43
C GLU A 192 12.09 -4.93 12.26
N ASP A 193 12.86 -5.10 11.19
CA ASP A 193 14.08 -4.31 10.95
C ASP A 193 13.81 -2.88 10.48
N LYS A 194 12.53 -2.52 10.23
CA LYS A 194 12.14 -1.15 9.86
C LYS A 194 11.30 -0.52 10.94
N GLU A 195 11.69 0.70 11.31
CA GLU A 195 10.92 1.55 12.22
C GLU A 195 9.58 1.95 11.58
N LEU A 196 8.51 1.96 12.37
CA LEU A 196 7.22 2.47 11.93
C LEU A 196 7.28 4.00 11.84
N GLU A 197 6.80 4.52 10.72
CA GLU A 197 6.83 5.94 10.40
C GLU A 197 5.40 6.47 10.40
N MET A 198 5.16 7.58 11.08
CA MET A 198 3.89 8.31 11.06
C MET A 198 4.08 9.69 10.46
N LEU A 199 3.19 10.05 9.55
CA LEU A 199 3.09 11.36 8.93
C LEU A 199 1.75 11.98 9.29
N ASN A 200 1.76 13.14 9.93
CA ASN A 200 0.57 13.95 10.17
C ASN A 200 0.51 15.06 9.11
N LEU A 201 -0.55 15.09 8.30
CA LEU A 201 -0.68 16.06 7.22
C LEU A 201 -0.64 17.51 7.72
N ALA A 202 -1.28 17.80 8.85
CA ALA A 202 -1.28 19.16 9.40
C ALA A 202 0.13 19.61 9.80
N ASP A 203 0.91 18.72 10.44
CA ASP A 203 2.30 19.00 10.80
C ASP A 203 3.19 19.13 9.56
N VAL A 204 3.00 18.28 8.55
CA VAL A 204 3.71 18.38 7.26
C VAL A 204 3.46 19.73 6.62
N LEU A 205 2.19 20.15 6.47
CA LEU A 205 1.83 21.43 5.87
C LEU A 205 2.35 22.61 6.67
N LYS A 206 2.26 22.56 8.00
CA LYS A 206 2.79 23.60 8.91
C LYS A 206 4.30 23.73 8.80
N ASN A 207 5.03 22.62 8.87
CA ASN A 207 6.50 22.61 8.80
C ASN A 207 7.00 23.07 7.43
N LEU A 208 6.28 22.72 6.37
CA LEU A 208 6.57 23.18 5.03
C LEU A 208 6.07 24.61 4.79
N GLY A 209 5.14 25.15 5.57
CA GLY A 209 4.55 26.47 5.36
C GLY A 209 3.84 26.58 4.02
N ILE A 210 3.01 25.59 3.69
CA ILE A 210 2.25 25.51 2.43
C ILE A 210 0.84 24.98 2.68
N SER A 211 -0.08 25.20 1.73
CA SER A 211 -1.41 24.57 1.73
C SER A 211 -1.37 23.16 1.12
N ARG A 212 -2.47 22.41 1.22
CA ARG A 212 -2.61 21.09 0.58
C ARG A 212 -2.57 21.21 -0.95
N GLU A 213 -3.20 22.24 -1.51
CA GLU A 213 -3.19 22.54 -2.94
C GLU A 213 -1.76 22.77 -3.43
N GLN A 214 -0.95 23.49 -2.64
CA GLN A 214 0.46 23.67 -2.91
C GLN A 214 1.27 22.37 -2.78
N LEU A 215 0.92 21.48 -1.85
CA LEU A 215 1.53 20.15 -1.75
C LEU A 215 1.19 19.29 -2.99
N ILE A 216 -0.04 19.38 -3.50
CA ILE A 216 -0.46 18.73 -4.76
C ILE A 216 0.35 19.29 -5.93
N ASP A 217 0.51 20.61 -6.03
CA ASP A 217 1.35 21.24 -7.07
C ASP A 217 2.81 20.77 -7.01
N ILE A 218 3.36 20.62 -5.80
CA ILE A 218 4.69 20.04 -5.61
C ILE A 218 4.72 18.62 -6.17
N GLY A 219 3.71 17.80 -5.86
CA GLY A 219 3.61 16.45 -6.38
C GLY A 219 3.54 16.38 -7.90
N ILE A 220 2.72 17.24 -8.53
CA ILE A 220 2.62 17.35 -9.99
C ILE A 220 3.97 17.75 -10.60
N LEU A 221 4.71 18.66 -10.00
CA LEU A 221 6.03 19.08 -10.49
C LEU A 221 7.08 17.98 -10.39
N VAL A 222 7.07 17.22 -9.30
CA VAL A 222 7.99 16.09 -9.08
C VAL A 222 7.63 14.91 -9.99
N GLY A 223 6.33 14.69 -10.21
CA GLY A 223 5.77 13.54 -10.92
C GLY A 223 4.92 12.68 -9.99
N THR A 224 3.74 12.31 -10.48
CA THR A 224 2.77 11.46 -9.78
C THR A 224 2.47 10.23 -10.62
N ASP A 225 1.55 9.36 -10.18
CA ASP A 225 1.04 8.29 -11.03
C ASP A 225 0.22 8.79 -12.25
N PHE A 226 -0.20 10.07 -12.25
CA PHE A 226 -1.00 10.69 -13.30
C PHE A 226 -0.19 11.55 -14.28
N ASN A 227 1.09 11.85 -13.98
CA ASN A 227 1.97 12.60 -14.86
C ASN A 227 3.46 12.33 -14.63
N ASP A 228 4.27 12.50 -15.68
CA ASP A 228 5.72 12.24 -15.66
C ASP A 228 6.55 13.28 -14.85
N GLY A 229 5.92 14.32 -14.31
CA GLY A 229 6.62 15.44 -13.67
C GLY A 229 7.37 16.35 -14.64
N VAL A 230 8.16 17.29 -14.10
CA VAL A 230 9.04 18.17 -14.88
C VAL A 230 10.48 17.72 -14.70
N LYS A 231 11.13 17.36 -15.80
CA LYS A 231 12.53 16.92 -15.79
C LYS A 231 13.44 17.92 -15.08
N GLY A 232 14.20 17.44 -14.09
CA GLY A 232 15.14 18.25 -13.30
C GLY A 232 14.52 18.98 -12.11
N ILE A 233 13.21 18.82 -11.86
CA ILE A 233 12.55 19.39 -10.68
C ILE A 233 12.33 18.28 -9.65
N GLY A 234 13.11 18.32 -8.56
CA GLY A 234 12.90 17.49 -7.38
C GLY A 234 12.12 18.21 -6.27
N PRO A 235 11.81 17.52 -5.14
CA PRO A 235 10.90 18.04 -4.11
C PRO A 235 11.30 19.38 -3.50
N LYS A 236 12.59 19.58 -3.22
CA LYS A 236 13.11 20.85 -2.68
C LYS A 236 12.96 22.01 -3.67
N THR A 237 13.23 21.76 -4.95
CA THR A 237 13.09 22.75 -6.02
C THR A 237 11.62 23.09 -6.24
N ALA A 238 10.75 22.07 -6.32
CA ALA A 238 9.31 22.23 -6.44
C ALA A 238 8.74 23.07 -5.29
N LEU A 239 9.11 22.77 -4.04
CA LEU A 239 8.70 23.53 -2.85
C LEU A 239 9.09 25.01 -2.97
N LYS A 240 10.33 25.31 -3.38
CA LYS A 240 10.79 26.70 -3.57
C LYS A 240 9.97 27.42 -4.65
N MET A 241 9.67 26.74 -5.75
CA MET A 241 8.91 27.30 -6.86
C MET A 241 7.47 27.62 -6.47
N VAL A 242 6.77 26.66 -5.85
CA VAL A 242 5.39 26.83 -5.39
C VAL A 242 5.28 27.93 -4.35
N LYS A 243 6.20 28.00 -3.38
CA LYS A 243 6.25 29.11 -2.41
C LYS A 243 6.46 30.49 -3.05
N SER A 244 7.17 30.54 -4.18
CA SER A 244 7.38 31.78 -4.93
C SER A 244 6.25 32.12 -5.90
N GLY A 245 5.18 31.31 -5.97
CA GLY A 245 4.07 31.49 -6.92
C GLY A 245 4.44 31.20 -8.38
N LYS A 246 5.57 30.51 -8.64
CA LYS A 246 6.08 30.24 -9.99
C LYS A 246 5.80 28.80 -10.39
N PHE A 247 4.55 28.50 -10.75
CA PHE A 247 4.18 27.21 -11.32
C PHE A 247 4.37 27.23 -12.85
N PRO A 248 5.29 26.43 -13.42
CA PRO A 248 5.60 26.43 -14.85
C PRO A 248 4.56 25.62 -15.64
N ALA A 249 3.34 26.13 -15.71
CA ALA A 249 2.22 25.46 -16.36
C ALA A 249 2.51 25.14 -17.83
N GLU A 250 3.29 25.99 -18.51
CA GLU A 250 3.71 25.86 -19.90
C GLU A 250 4.60 24.63 -20.19
N LYS A 251 5.13 23.96 -19.17
CA LYS A 251 5.95 22.74 -19.32
C LYS A 251 5.13 21.46 -19.40
N PHE A 252 3.82 21.54 -19.23
CA PHE A 252 2.92 20.40 -19.27
C PHE A 252 2.09 20.40 -20.56
N ASN A 253 1.99 19.23 -21.18
CA ASN A 253 1.21 19.03 -22.42
C ASN A 253 -0.20 18.47 -22.14
N PHE A 254 -0.72 18.69 -20.93
CA PHE A 254 -2.02 18.22 -20.46
C PHE A 254 -2.63 19.27 -19.53
N ASP A 255 -3.93 19.15 -19.26
CA ASP A 255 -4.62 20.03 -18.33
C ASP A 255 -4.20 19.70 -16.88
N ILE A 256 -3.51 20.64 -16.24
CA ILE A 256 -3.04 20.50 -14.86
C ILE A 256 -4.22 20.49 -13.89
N ASP A 257 -5.30 21.20 -14.21
CA ASP A 257 -6.46 21.30 -13.33
C ASP A 257 -7.23 19.97 -13.27
N GLU A 258 -7.17 19.14 -14.32
CA GLU A 258 -7.67 17.77 -14.27
C GLU A 258 -6.92 16.94 -13.22
N ILE A 259 -5.58 17.03 -13.16
CA ILE A 259 -4.78 16.31 -12.17
C ILE A 259 -5.01 16.85 -10.76
N ARG A 260 -5.09 18.18 -10.60
CA ARG A 260 -5.45 18.79 -9.32
C ARG A 260 -6.81 18.29 -8.84
N LYS A 261 -7.79 18.16 -9.74
CA LYS A 261 -9.13 17.67 -9.41
C LYS A 261 -9.11 16.23 -8.89
N ILE A 262 -8.25 15.36 -9.45
CA ILE A 262 -8.08 13.99 -8.95
C ILE A 262 -7.73 13.97 -7.46
N PHE A 263 -6.82 14.84 -6.99
CA PHE A 263 -6.40 14.86 -5.59
C PHE A 263 -7.32 15.70 -4.68
N THR A 264 -7.87 16.79 -5.21
CA THR A 264 -8.71 17.72 -4.42
C THR A 264 -10.13 17.19 -4.23
N ASN A 265 -10.69 16.55 -5.26
CA ASN A 265 -12.04 15.98 -5.29
C ASN A 265 -12.03 14.60 -5.98
N PRO A 266 -11.40 13.58 -5.37
CA PRO A 266 -11.38 12.22 -5.92
C PRO A 266 -12.79 11.65 -5.97
N ASP A 267 -13.04 10.79 -6.96
CA ASP A 267 -14.29 10.01 -7.04
C ASP A 267 -14.23 8.84 -6.04
N VAL A 268 -14.87 9.04 -4.90
CA VAL A 268 -14.94 8.09 -3.78
C VAL A 268 -16.38 7.91 -3.34
N SER A 269 -16.75 6.68 -3.00
CA SER A 269 -18.09 6.35 -2.51
C SER A 269 -18.13 6.34 -0.98
N ASP A 270 -19.25 6.76 -0.41
CA ASP A 270 -19.60 6.49 1.00
C ASP A 270 -20.30 5.13 1.19
N GLU A 271 -20.60 4.43 0.10
CA GLU A 271 -21.17 3.08 0.11
C GLU A 271 -20.08 2.04 0.35
N TYR A 272 -19.63 1.94 1.60
CA TYR A 272 -18.75 0.87 2.07
C TYR A 272 -19.17 0.39 3.46
N TYR A 273 -18.71 -0.81 3.81
CA TYR A 273 -18.98 -1.40 5.10
C TYR A 273 -17.69 -1.99 5.68
N ILE A 274 -17.36 -1.60 6.92
CA ILE A 274 -16.19 -2.09 7.64
C ILE A 274 -16.70 -2.96 8.78
N GLU A 275 -16.77 -4.27 8.53
CA GLU A 275 -17.15 -5.25 9.52
C GLU A 275 -16.12 -6.38 9.60
N PHE A 276 -15.71 -6.67 10.82
CA PHE A 276 -14.87 -7.81 11.13
C PHE A 276 -15.76 -8.98 11.46
N THR A 277 -15.67 -10.04 10.66
CA THR A 277 -16.48 -11.25 10.82
C THR A 277 -15.68 -12.36 11.50
N LYS A 278 -16.33 -13.48 11.78
CA LYS A 278 -15.63 -14.70 12.23
C LYS A 278 -14.77 -15.23 11.07
N TYR A 279 -13.60 -15.77 11.40
CA TYR A 279 -12.77 -16.43 10.40
C TYR A 279 -13.36 -17.80 10.05
N ASP A 280 -13.17 -18.24 8.81
CA ASP A 280 -13.46 -19.56 8.31
C ASP A 280 -12.16 -20.37 8.25
N GLN A 281 -12.00 -21.27 9.21
CA GLN A 281 -10.78 -22.06 9.34
C GLN A 281 -10.60 -23.03 8.16
N ASP A 282 -11.69 -23.64 7.69
CA ASP A 282 -11.62 -24.65 6.64
C ASP A 282 -11.27 -24.00 5.30
N GLU A 283 -11.87 -22.84 5.01
CA GLU A 283 -11.55 -22.08 3.80
C GLU A 283 -10.10 -21.55 3.83
N ILE A 284 -9.57 -21.12 4.99
CA ILE A 284 -8.15 -20.73 5.10
C ILE A 284 -7.22 -21.91 4.83
N PHE A 285 -7.50 -23.09 5.40
CA PHE A 285 -6.70 -24.29 5.13
C PHE A 285 -6.76 -24.71 3.67
N LYS A 286 -7.94 -24.64 3.06
CA LYS A 286 -8.13 -24.93 1.64
C LYS A 286 -7.29 -24.00 0.76
N ILE A 287 -7.45 -22.68 0.91
CA ILE A 287 -6.70 -21.69 0.12
C ILE A 287 -5.19 -21.87 0.35
N LEU A 288 -4.72 -21.84 1.59
CA LEU A 288 -3.28 -21.83 1.83
C LEU A 288 -2.63 -23.20 1.62
N CYS A 289 -3.22 -24.27 2.15
CA CYS A 289 -2.55 -25.58 2.17
C CYS A 289 -2.92 -26.46 0.99
N ASP A 290 -4.20 -26.53 0.63
CA ASP A 290 -4.67 -27.48 -0.39
C ASP A 290 -4.47 -26.92 -1.81
N GLU A 291 -4.65 -25.61 -2.00
CA GLU A 291 -4.48 -24.96 -3.31
C GLU A 291 -3.04 -24.46 -3.55
N HIS A 292 -2.32 -24.08 -2.49
CA HIS A 292 -1.03 -23.38 -2.59
C HIS A 292 0.12 -23.98 -1.78
N ASP A 293 -0.02 -25.22 -1.30
CA ASP A 293 1.03 -26.03 -0.67
C ASP A 293 1.69 -25.42 0.59
N PHE A 294 0.99 -24.55 1.32
CA PHE A 294 1.51 -24.07 2.61
C PHE A 294 1.54 -25.20 3.64
N SER A 295 2.54 -25.17 4.53
CA SER A 295 2.62 -26.10 5.64
C SER A 295 1.38 -25.97 6.54
N ARG A 296 0.56 -27.03 6.60
CA ARG A 296 -0.60 -27.12 7.50
C ARG A 296 -0.26 -26.81 8.95
N GLU A 297 0.90 -27.28 9.44
CA GLU A 297 1.38 -26.99 10.79
C GLU A 297 1.62 -25.49 11.00
N ARG A 298 2.31 -24.82 10.07
CA ARG A 298 2.58 -23.39 10.16
C ARG A 298 1.31 -22.54 10.06
N VAL A 299 0.39 -22.92 9.16
CA VAL A 299 -0.91 -22.25 9.03
C VAL A 299 -1.72 -22.42 10.31
N LYS A 300 -1.75 -23.62 10.90
CA LYS A 300 -2.39 -23.87 12.19
C LYS A 300 -1.84 -22.96 13.30
N ASN A 301 -0.52 -22.84 13.41
CA ASN A 301 0.09 -21.96 14.42
C ASN A 301 -0.32 -20.49 14.20
N GLY A 302 -0.37 -20.02 12.95
CA GLY A 302 -0.88 -18.68 12.63
C GLY A 302 -2.37 -18.51 12.97
N MET A 303 -3.18 -19.54 12.75
CA MET A 303 -4.61 -19.54 13.13
C MET A 303 -4.81 -19.47 14.64
N ASP A 304 -3.99 -20.17 15.42
CA ASP A 304 -4.02 -20.09 16.88
C ASP A 304 -3.68 -18.66 17.35
N GLU A 305 -2.70 -18.01 16.71
CA GLU A 305 -2.41 -16.59 16.98
C GLU A 305 -3.56 -15.65 16.58
N LEU A 306 -4.21 -15.89 15.43
CA LEU A 306 -5.38 -15.12 14.99
C LEU A 306 -6.53 -15.21 15.98
N LYS A 307 -6.79 -16.42 16.49
CA LYS A 307 -7.81 -16.68 17.50
C LYS A 307 -7.53 -15.89 18.78
N HIS A 308 -6.31 -15.99 19.30
CA HIS A 308 -5.90 -15.24 20.49
C HIS A 308 -6.02 -13.73 20.30
N ALA A 309 -5.61 -13.19 19.14
CA ALA A 309 -5.72 -11.77 18.84
C ALA A 309 -7.18 -11.28 18.83
N LYS A 310 -8.12 -12.06 18.27
CA LYS A 310 -9.55 -11.72 18.27
C LYS A 310 -10.15 -11.80 19.68
N GLU A 311 -9.80 -12.82 20.46
CA GLU A 311 -10.27 -12.99 21.85
C GLU A 311 -9.79 -11.85 22.76
N GLU A 312 -8.52 -11.48 22.69
CA GLU A 312 -7.96 -10.36 23.47
C GLU A 312 -8.64 -9.02 23.11
N SER A 313 -8.89 -8.79 21.81
CA SER A 313 -9.57 -7.59 21.34
C SER A 313 -11.00 -7.48 21.89
N MET A 314 -11.73 -8.61 21.95
CA MET A 314 -13.08 -8.66 22.54
C MET A 314 -13.05 -8.42 24.06
N GLN A 315 -12.13 -9.03 24.79
CA GLN A 315 -12.02 -8.88 26.25
C GLN A 315 -11.62 -7.46 26.65
N LYS A 316 -10.61 -6.87 26.01
CA LYS A 316 -10.14 -5.51 26.29
C LYS A 316 -11.12 -4.44 25.80
N GLY A 317 -11.91 -4.75 24.76
CA GLY A 317 -13.01 -3.91 24.30
C GLY A 317 -14.14 -3.76 25.32
N LEU A 318 -14.39 -4.78 26.15
CA LEU A 318 -15.33 -4.72 27.28
C LEU A 318 -14.76 -3.98 28.50
N SER A 319 -13.46 -4.14 28.80
CA SER A 319 -12.82 -3.48 29.94
C SER A 319 -12.53 -1.99 29.73
N ALA A 320 -12.56 -1.49 28.49
CA ALA A 320 -12.45 -0.05 28.21
C ALA A 320 -13.71 0.77 28.57
N TRP A 321 -14.77 0.10 29.03
CA TRP A 321 -16.05 0.69 29.45
C TRP A 321 -16.29 0.63 30.97
N PHE A 322 -15.38 0.02 31.74
CA PHE A 322 -15.43 -0.07 33.20
C PHE A 322 -14.23 0.61 33.86
#